data_AF-A0A9Q3IEA8-F1
#
_entry.id   AF-A0A9Q3IEA8-F1
#
_cell.length_a   1.000
_cell.length_b   1.000
_cell.length_c   1.000
_cell.angle_alpha   90.00
_cell.angle_beta   90.00
_cell.angle_gamma   90.00
#
_symmetry.space_group_name_H-M   'P 1'
#
loop_
_entity.id
_entity.type
_entity.pdbx_description
1 polymer ?
#
loop_
_entity_poly.entity_id
_entity_poly.type
_entity_poly.pdbx_seq_one_letter_code
_entity_poly.pdbx_strand_id
1 'polypeptide(L)'
;MPGYETGDWEQLKLDMKRRWGTVSPERRYKLSSITQSFTKIQDEGGIRNMTQYKRFIGKYESIINYLKRYQYIKGDINHNQEILASISSSVQESIYKEMIKDKAMVQALDGGYIIRRLEILKLYIEQDLEAKVSVQWKEFSQEKSQEDKARFEEEIWEEVLNKMKDLTQKIENPQPQENKSKDTGIEPVKEVLNQLKNLSEVVESPKKPQPRNNQDQKAIQNSQPFRPRYPSPLISSGYQPYFLAQMAPRLPLKCYYC
;
A
#
# COMPACT_ATOMS: atom_id res chain seq x y z
N MET A 1 -6.80 47.78 -11.61
CA MET A 1 -8.08 47.13 -11.25
C MET A 1 -9.13 48.17 -11.56
N PRO A 2 -10.20 47.85 -12.31
CA PRO A 2 -11.07 48.88 -12.88
C PRO A 2 -11.64 49.82 -11.80
N GLY A 3 -12.07 49.29 -10.64
CA GLY A 3 -12.54 50.13 -9.53
C GLY A 3 -11.47 51.05 -8.90
N TYR A 4 -10.18 50.74 -9.01
CA TYR A 4 -9.09 51.61 -8.52
C TYR A 4 -8.84 52.79 -9.46
N GLU A 5 -9.01 52.59 -10.76
CA GLU A 5 -8.78 53.59 -11.79
C GLU A 5 -9.98 54.56 -11.90
N THR A 6 -11.20 54.09 -11.63
CA THR A 6 -12.42 54.91 -11.63
C THR A 6 -12.71 55.59 -10.28
N GLY A 7 -11.98 55.24 -9.21
CA GLY A 7 -12.23 55.75 -7.86
C GLY A 7 -13.53 55.22 -7.22
N ASP A 8 -14.15 54.20 -7.82
CA ASP A 8 -15.37 53.58 -7.31
C ASP A 8 -14.99 52.49 -6.28
N TRP A 9 -15.17 52.84 -4.99
CA TRP A 9 -14.84 51.98 -3.86
C TRP A 9 -15.63 50.67 -3.83
N GLU A 10 -16.88 50.64 -4.30
CA GLU A 10 -17.69 49.42 -4.28
C GLU A 10 -17.23 48.45 -5.39
N GLN A 11 -16.94 48.97 -6.57
CA GLN A 11 -16.39 48.18 -7.67
C GLN A 11 -15.00 47.64 -7.32
N LEU A 12 -14.15 48.46 -6.68
CA LEU A 12 -12.83 48.04 -6.22
C LEU A 12 -12.94 46.92 -5.18
N LYS A 13 -13.83 47.05 -4.20
CA LYS A 13 -14.08 46.03 -3.17
C LYS A 13 -14.56 44.70 -3.77
N LEU A 14 -15.43 44.74 -4.78
CA LEU A 14 -15.86 43.57 -5.55
C LEU A 14 -14.70 42.92 -6.31
N ASP A 15 -13.88 43.72 -6.99
CA ASP A 15 -12.70 43.25 -7.71
C ASP A 15 -11.66 42.61 -6.77
N MET A 16 -11.46 43.21 -5.59
CA MET A 16 -10.57 42.67 -4.56
C MET A 16 -11.08 41.32 -4.06
N LYS A 17 -12.38 41.22 -3.72
CA LYS A 17 -13.00 39.95 -3.30
C LYS A 17 -12.97 38.90 -4.40
N ARG A 18 -13.10 39.29 -5.67
CA ARG A 18 -13.07 38.35 -6.80
C ARG A 18 -11.67 37.82 -7.08
N ARG A 19 -10.65 38.68 -7.04
CA ARG A 19 -9.26 38.26 -7.34
C ARG A 19 -8.56 37.58 -6.18
N TRP A 20 -8.76 38.07 -4.96
CA TRP A 20 -8.07 37.56 -3.78
C TRP A 20 -8.98 36.74 -2.85
N GLY A 21 -10.24 36.56 -3.23
CA GLY A 21 -11.25 35.97 -2.36
C GLY A 21 -11.71 36.97 -1.29
N THR A 22 -12.79 36.63 -0.58
CA THR A 22 -12.99 37.23 0.74
C THR A 22 -11.76 36.91 1.59
N VAL A 23 -11.13 37.95 2.14
CA VAL A 23 -10.34 37.80 3.38
C VAL A 23 -11.36 37.49 4.47
N SER A 24 -12.02 36.32 4.41
CA SER A 24 -12.86 35.92 5.51
C SER A 24 -11.86 35.56 6.61
N PRO A 25 -11.78 36.34 7.70
CA PRO A 25 -11.11 35.89 8.91
C PRO A 25 -12.06 34.92 9.63
N GLU A 26 -12.95 34.21 8.90
CA GLU A 26 -13.60 33.06 9.46
C GLU A 26 -12.52 32.06 9.82
N ARG A 27 -12.50 31.72 11.11
CA ARG A 27 -11.57 30.77 11.68
C ARG A 27 -11.58 29.53 10.79
N ARG A 28 -10.45 29.23 10.14
CA ARG A 28 -10.33 28.13 9.19
C ARG A 28 -10.85 26.82 9.79
N TYR A 29 -10.59 26.64 11.08
CA TYR A 29 -11.14 25.57 11.89
C TYR A 29 -11.67 26.09 13.23
N LYS A 30 -12.73 25.45 13.72
CA LYS A 30 -13.32 25.64 15.06
C LYS A 30 -13.04 24.39 15.91
N LEU A 31 -13.28 24.46 17.22
CA LEU A 31 -13.20 23.26 18.09
C LEU A 31 -14.14 22.15 17.61
N SER A 32 -15.34 22.52 17.12
CA SER A 32 -16.29 21.59 16.50
C SER A 32 -15.78 20.95 15.21
N SER A 33 -14.75 21.51 14.56
CA SER A 33 -14.17 20.91 13.36
C SER A 33 -13.42 19.61 13.68
N ILE A 34 -12.96 19.42 14.92
CA ILE A 34 -12.37 18.16 15.37
C ILE A 34 -13.46 17.09 15.40
N THR A 35 -14.56 17.32 16.12
CA THR A 35 -15.65 16.34 16.24
C THR A 35 -16.29 16.04 14.88
N GLN A 36 -16.54 17.08 14.07
CA GLN A 36 -17.03 16.92 12.69
C GLN A 36 -16.10 16.08 11.81
N SER A 37 -14.78 16.10 12.06
CA SER A 37 -13.85 15.27 11.30
C SER A 37 -13.98 13.79 11.64
N PHE A 38 -14.26 13.46 12.90
CA PHE A 38 -14.50 12.08 13.34
C PHE A 38 -15.87 11.58 12.87
N THR A 39 -16.93 12.36 13.09
CA THR A 39 -18.30 11.95 12.71
C THR A 39 -18.38 11.70 11.22
N LYS A 40 -17.79 12.56 10.39
CA LYS A 40 -17.77 12.39 8.94
C LYS A 40 -17.18 11.04 8.51
N ILE A 41 -16.13 10.58 9.18
CA ILE A 41 -15.48 9.30 8.83
C ILE A 41 -16.28 8.11 9.34
N GLN A 42 -16.90 8.26 10.51
CA GLN A 42 -17.81 7.26 11.04
C GLN A 42 -19.02 7.08 10.11
N ASP A 43 -19.59 8.18 9.61
CA ASP A 43 -20.67 8.19 8.62
C ASP A 43 -20.25 7.53 7.29
N GLU A 44 -18.99 7.70 6.88
CA GLU A 44 -18.39 7.04 5.70
C GLU A 44 -18.11 5.53 5.91
N GLY A 45 -18.41 4.97 7.09
CA GLY A 45 -18.26 3.55 7.40
C GLY A 45 -16.88 3.15 7.95
N GLY A 46 -16.12 4.13 8.44
CA GLY A 46 -14.83 3.97 9.10
C GLY A 46 -13.65 3.78 8.15
N ILE A 47 -12.45 4.00 8.68
CA ILE A 47 -11.19 3.88 7.91
C ILE A 47 -10.85 2.41 7.69
N ARG A 48 -10.74 2.01 6.42
CA ARG A 48 -10.37 0.64 6.01
C ARG A 48 -9.03 0.55 5.27
N ASN A 49 -8.67 1.63 4.57
CA ASN A 49 -7.52 1.65 3.66
C ASN A 49 -6.45 2.65 4.10
N MET A 50 -5.20 2.39 3.75
CA MET A 50 -4.06 3.28 4.02
C MET A 50 -4.24 4.68 3.42
N THR A 51 -4.78 4.79 2.21
CA THR A 51 -5.03 6.10 1.57
C THR A 51 -6.06 6.93 2.32
N GLN A 52 -7.11 6.30 2.84
CA GLN A 52 -8.13 6.95 3.66
C GLN A 52 -7.51 7.43 4.98
N TYR A 53 -6.71 6.58 5.61
CA TYR A 53 -6.00 6.89 6.85
C TYR A 53 -5.06 8.10 6.70
N LYS A 54 -4.19 8.11 5.68
CA LYS A 54 -3.25 9.23 5.43
C LYS A 54 -3.98 10.55 5.18
N ARG A 55 -5.09 10.52 4.42
CA ARG A 55 -5.93 11.70 4.19
C ARG A 55 -6.57 12.20 5.48
N PHE A 56 -7.07 11.29 6.31
CA PHE A 56 -7.66 11.62 7.58
C PHE A 56 -6.65 12.25 8.54
N ILE A 57 -5.52 11.58 8.79
CA ILE A 57 -4.49 12.06 9.71
C ILE A 57 -3.95 13.41 9.25
N GLY A 58 -3.67 13.59 7.96
CA GLY A 58 -3.21 14.89 7.44
C GLY A 58 -4.22 16.02 7.68
N LYS A 59 -5.53 15.73 7.54
CA LYS A 59 -6.59 16.71 7.85
C LYS A 59 -6.69 16.98 9.35
N TYR A 60 -6.67 15.94 10.18
CA TYR A 60 -6.73 16.03 11.63
C TYR A 60 -5.54 16.83 12.18
N GLU A 61 -4.32 16.53 11.75
CA GLU A 61 -3.12 17.25 12.15
C GLU A 61 -3.15 18.72 11.70
N SER A 62 -3.63 19.00 10.49
CA SER A 62 -3.85 20.37 10.02
C SER A 62 -4.79 21.15 10.94
N ILE A 63 -5.89 20.52 11.38
CA ILE A 63 -6.86 21.11 12.32
C ILE A 63 -6.19 21.36 13.68
N ILE A 64 -5.52 20.36 14.26
CA ILE A 64 -4.86 20.48 15.57
C ILE A 64 -3.75 21.53 15.53
N ASN A 65 -2.91 21.53 14.50
CA ASN A 65 -1.82 22.50 14.36
C ASN A 65 -2.34 23.92 14.23
N TYR A 66 -3.43 24.13 13.50
CA TYR A 66 -4.13 25.41 13.44
C TYR A 66 -4.63 25.82 14.83
N LEU A 67 -5.35 24.94 15.52
CA LEU A 67 -5.94 25.25 16.82
C LEU A 67 -4.87 25.51 17.90
N LYS A 68 -3.74 24.79 17.86
CA LYS A 68 -2.56 25.03 18.71
C LYS A 68 -1.90 26.38 18.40
N ARG A 69 -1.68 26.71 17.12
CA ARG A 69 -1.06 27.98 16.69
C ARG A 69 -1.82 29.21 17.19
N TYR A 70 -3.15 29.16 17.13
CA TYR A 70 -4.02 30.24 17.60
C TYR A 70 -4.42 30.09 19.08
N GLN A 71 -3.78 29.18 19.83
CA GLN A 71 -3.97 28.97 21.26
C GLN A 71 -5.42 28.67 21.70
N TYR A 72 -6.24 28.12 20.79
CA TYR A 72 -7.59 27.66 21.12
C TYR A 72 -7.58 26.40 21.98
N ILE A 73 -6.51 25.62 21.87
CA ILE A 73 -6.23 24.44 22.67
C ILE A 73 -5.00 24.73 23.53
N LYS A 74 -5.11 24.49 24.84
CA LYS A 74 -3.99 24.56 25.77
C LYS A 74 -3.54 23.15 26.11
N GLY A 75 -2.25 22.86 25.91
CA GLY A 75 -1.65 21.55 26.20
C GLY A 75 -1.89 20.49 25.13
N ASP A 76 -1.57 19.25 25.49
CA ASP A 76 -1.74 18.08 24.63
C ASP A 76 -3.09 17.41 24.91
N ILE A 77 -4.06 17.67 24.05
CA ILE A 77 -5.35 16.98 24.08
C ILE A 77 -5.18 15.61 23.42
N ASN A 78 -5.46 14.56 24.18
CA ASN A 78 -5.47 13.19 23.70
C ASN A 78 -6.82 12.89 23.05
N HIS A 79 -6.81 12.58 21.76
CA HIS A 79 -7.98 12.12 21.01
C HIS A 79 -7.85 10.65 20.58
N ASN A 80 -7.15 9.85 21.39
CA ASN A 80 -6.77 8.48 21.02
C ASN A 80 -8.00 7.59 20.86
N GLN A 81 -9.00 7.76 21.73
CA GLN A 81 -10.22 6.97 21.69
C GLN A 81 -11.09 7.33 20.48
N GLU A 82 -11.19 8.61 20.15
CA GLU A 82 -11.94 9.11 19.01
C GLU A 82 -11.29 8.70 17.68
N ILE A 83 -9.95 8.74 17.62
CA ILE A 83 -9.20 8.23 16.47
C ILE A 83 -9.44 6.73 16.31
N LEU A 84 -9.35 5.96 17.39
CA LEU A 84 -9.68 4.53 17.34
C LEU A 84 -11.11 4.29 16.89
N ALA A 85 -12.08 4.99 17.45
CA ALA A 85 -13.51 4.88 17.11
C ALA A 85 -13.83 5.29 15.67
N SER A 86 -12.94 6.01 14.98
CA SER A 86 -13.09 6.35 13.55
C SER A 86 -12.62 5.24 12.60
N ILE A 87 -11.88 4.26 13.11
CA ILE A 87 -11.37 3.13 12.34
C ILE A 87 -12.46 2.05 12.23
N SER A 88 -12.45 1.23 11.17
CA SER A 88 -13.41 0.11 11.07
C SER A 88 -13.17 -0.94 12.16
N SER A 89 -14.22 -1.60 12.63
CA SER A 89 -14.15 -2.61 13.69
C SER A 89 -13.14 -3.73 13.40
N SER A 90 -13.09 -4.22 12.16
CA SER A 90 -12.14 -5.25 11.73
C SER A 90 -10.67 -4.84 11.86
N VAL A 91 -10.36 -3.55 11.66
CA VAL A 91 -9.01 -3.00 11.77
C VAL A 91 -8.72 -2.73 13.25
N GLN A 92 -9.69 -2.20 14.00
CA GLN A 92 -9.57 -2.01 15.44
C GLN A 92 -9.20 -3.30 16.18
N GLU A 93 -9.90 -4.41 15.91
CA GLU A 93 -9.63 -5.70 16.57
C GLU A 93 -8.20 -6.19 16.31
N SER A 94 -7.71 -6.04 15.08
CA SER A 94 -6.34 -6.40 14.71
C SER A 94 -5.32 -5.57 15.49
N ILE A 95 -5.55 -4.25 15.53
CA ILE A 95 -4.71 -3.31 16.30
C ILE A 95 -4.70 -3.67 17.79
N TYR A 96 -5.87 -3.94 18.38
CA TYR A 96 -5.95 -4.32 19.80
C TYR A 96 -5.18 -5.61 20.07
N LYS A 97 -5.28 -6.62 19.20
CA LYS A 97 -4.54 -7.89 19.36
C LYS A 97 -3.03 -7.68 19.35
N GLU A 98 -2.50 -6.94 18.39
CA GLU A 98 -1.06 -6.66 18.31
C GLU A 98 -0.59 -5.78 19.49
N MET A 99 -1.37 -4.76 19.87
CA MET A 99 -1.01 -3.90 21.00
C MET A 99 -1.02 -4.61 22.36
N ILE A 100 -1.95 -5.55 22.57
CA ILE A 100 -1.99 -6.38 23.78
C ILE A 100 -0.78 -7.31 23.82
N LYS A 101 -0.48 -7.96 22.70
CA LYS A 101 0.68 -8.86 22.54
C LYS A 101 2.00 -8.16 22.85
N ASP A 102 2.15 -6.92 22.38
CA ASP A 102 3.35 -6.11 22.62
C ASP A 102 3.36 -5.39 23.99
N LYS A 103 2.30 -5.56 24.80
CA LYS A 103 2.11 -4.86 26.08
C LYS A 103 2.22 -3.33 25.95
N ALA A 104 1.82 -2.80 24.79
CA ALA A 104 1.86 -1.37 24.48
C ALA A 104 0.75 -0.58 25.20
N MET A 105 -0.30 -1.27 25.65
CA MET A 105 -1.40 -0.67 26.41
C MET A 105 -1.13 -0.69 27.91
N VAL A 106 -1.53 0.38 28.60
CA VAL A 106 -1.49 0.42 30.06
C VAL A 106 -2.83 -0.03 30.60
N GLN A 107 -2.80 -1.03 31.48
CA GLN A 107 -3.97 -1.42 32.24
C GLN A 107 -4.33 -0.33 33.26
N ALA A 108 -5.59 0.10 33.22
CA ALA A 108 -6.19 0.98 34.20
C ALA A 108 -6.50 0.22 35.50
N LEU A 109 -6.75 0.96 36.58
CA LEU A 109 -7.19 0.40 37.86
C LEU A 109 -8.50 -0.41 37.71
N ASP A 110 -9.36 0.01 36.79
CA ASP A 110 -10.64 -0.65 36.48
C ASP A 110 -10.48 -1.92 35.62
N GLY A 111 -9.24 -2.32 35.33
CA GLY A 111 -8.92 -3.47 34.48
C GLY A 111 -9.02 -3.21 32.97
N GLY A 112 -9.53 -2.05 32.55
CA GLY A 112 -9.57 -1.63 31.15
C GLY A 112 -8.17 -1.28 30.59
N TYR A 113 -8.03 -1.24 29.26
CA TYR A 113 -6.77 -0.87 28.60
C TYR A 113 -6.83 0.56 28.06
N ILE A 114 -5.81 1.36 28.35
CA ILE A 114 -5.70 2.77 27.94
C ILE A 114 -4.43 2.97 27.13
N ILE A 115 -4.58 3.67 26.00
CA ILE A 115 -3.47 4.14 25.18
C ILE A 115 -3.16 5.59 25.57
N ARG A 116 -1.99 5.82 26.16
CA ARG A 116 -1.58 7.17 26.61
C ARG A 116 -0.96 8.02 25.51
N ARG A 117 -0.19 7.42 24.60
CA ARG A 117 0.56 8.15 23.55
C ARG A 117 -0.08 7.94 22.19
N LEU A 118 -0.42 9.06 21.54
CA LEU A 118 -1.00 9.06 20.19
C LEU A 118 -0.02 8.51 19.13
N GLU A 119 1.27 8.80 19.29
CA GLU A 119 2.32 8.37 18.35
C GLU A 119 2.37 6.85 18.23
N ILE A 120 2.25 6.15 19.37
CA ILE A 120 2.22 4.69 19.40
C ILE A 120 1.00 4.18 18.63
N LEU A 121 -0.17 4.76 18.87
CA LEU A 121 -1.40 4.38 18.16
C LEU A 121 -1.25 4.53 16.64
N LYS A 122 -0.67 5.64 16.17
CA LYS A 122 -0.47 5.87 14.73
C LYS A 122 0.40 4.80 14.09
N LEU A 123 1.50 4.40 14.75
CA LEU A 123 2.42 3.39 14.24
C LEU A 123 1.73 2.04 14.04
N TYR A 124 0.95 1.58 15.02
CA TYR A 124 0.22 0.31 14.91
C TYR A 124 -0.86 0.34 13.82
N ILE A 125 -1.55 1.48 13.65
CA ILE A 125 -2.53 1.62 12.56
C ILE A 125 -1.84 1.53 11.20
N GLU A 126 -0.72 2.23 11.03
CA GLU A 126 0.05 2.20 9.79
C GLU A 126 0.55 0.80 9.48
N GLN A 127 1.10 0.10 10.48
CA GLN A 127 1.58 -1.26 10.35
C GLN A 127 0.47 -2.26 9.99
N ASP A 128 -0.71 -2.18 10.62
CA ASP A 128 -1.83 -3.08 10.31
C ASP A 128 -2.36 -2.86 8.89
N LEU A 129 -2.48 -1.59 8.48
CA LEU A 129 -2.94 -1.24 7.13
C LEU A 129 -1.90 -1.65 6.06
N GLU A 130 -0.60 -1.50 6.32
CA GLU A 130 0.47 -1.97 5.42
C GLU A 130 0.53 -3.49 5.33
N ALA A 131 0.34 -4.19 6.46
CA ALA A 131 0.28 -5.64 6.49
C ALA A 131 -0.87 -6.16 5.63
N LYS A 132 -2.06 -5.55 5.73
CA LYS A 132 -3.22 -5.90 4.90
C LYS A 132 -2.96 -5.72 3.40
N VAL A 133 -2.36 -4.61 3.00
CA VAL A 133 -1.96 -4.40 1.60
C VAL A 133 -0.98 -5.49 1.15
N SER A 134 0.01 -5.81 1.98
CA SER A 134 1.04 -6.80 1.64
C SER A 134 0.49 -8.22 1.51
N VAL A 135 -0.47 -8.61 2.36
CA VAL A 135 -1.15 -9.92 2.27
C VAL A 135 -1.93 -10.02 0.96
N GLN A 136 -2.68 -8.98 0.61
CA GLN A 136 -3.45 -8.94 -0.64
C GLN A 136 -2.56 -9.12 -1.89
N TRP A 137 -1.37 -8.53 -1.93
CA TRP A 137 -0.42 -8.74 -3.03
C TRP A 137 0.12 -10.17 -3.10
N LYS A 138 0.33 -10.83 -1.95
CA LYS A 138 0.81 -12.21 -1.91
C LYS A 138 -0.25 -13.17 -2.43
N GLU A 139 -1.51 -12.99 -2.02
CA GLU A 139 -2.65 -13.77 -2.50
C GLU A 139 -2.81 -13.61 -4.02
N PHE A 140 -2.84 -12.37 -4.51
CA PHE A 140 -2.91 -12.07 -5.95
C PHE A 140 -1.76 -12.71 -6.74
N SER A 141 -0.54 -12.72 -6.18
CA SER A 141 0.62 -13.34 -6.83
C SER A 141 0.52 -14.88 -6.86
N GLN A 142 -0.08 -15.48 -5.83
CA GLN A 142 -0.30 -16.92 -5.78
C GLN A 142 -1.38 -17.37 -6.75
N GLU A 143 -2.49 -16.63 -6.83
CA GLU A 143 -3.57 -16.86 -7.81
C GLU A 143 -3.04 -16.81 -9.23
N LYS A 144 -2.29 -15.75 -9.58
CA LYS A 144 -1.67 -15.64 -10.91
C LYS A 144 -0.70 -16.78 -11.21
N SER A 145 0.08 -17.22 -10.23
CA SER A 145 0.95 -18.38 -10.40
C SER A 145 0.18 -19.69 -10.58
N GLN A 146 -1.03 -19.82 -10.04
CA GLN A 146 -1.88 -20.99 -10.25
C GLN A 146 -2.56 -20.94 -11.62
N GLU A 147 -3.04 -19.76 -12.03
CA GLU A 147 -3.58 -19.53 -13.38
C GLU A 147 -2.53 -19.79 -14.46
N ASP A 148 -1.30 -19.31 -14.28
CA ASP A 148 -0.20 -19.53 -15.23
C ASP A 148 0.15 -21.02 -15.33
N LYS A 149 0.05 -21.79 -14.23
CA LYS A 149 0.22 -23.24 -14.24
C LYS A 149 -0.93 -23.96 -14.94
N ALA A 150 -2.17 -23.59 -14.63
CA ALA A 150 -3.36 -24.18 -15.25
C ALA A 150 -3.37 -23.93 -16.77
N ARG A 151 -3.03 -22.71 -17.21
CA ARG A 151 -2.89 -22.37 -18.63
C ARG A 151 -1.80 -23.20 -19.31
N PHE A 152 -0.66 -23.39 -18.65
CA PHE A 152 0.43 -24.20 -19.19
C PHE A 152 0.05 -25.69 -19.30
N GLU A 153 -0.69 -26.21 -18.31
CA GLU A 153 -1.21 -27.58 -18.36
C GLU A 153 -2.24 -27.75 -19.49
N GLU A 154 -3.14 -26.78 -19.71
CA GLU A 154 -4.09 -26.78 -20.84
C GLU A 154 -3.38 -26.76 -22.20
N GLU A 155 -2.33 -25.94 -22.36
CA GLU A 155 -1.53 -25.90 -23.60
C GLU A 155 -0.86 -27.26 -23.90
N ILE A 156 -0.34 -27.94 -22.87
CA ILE A 156 0.24 -29.29 -23.02
C ILE A 156 -0.83 -30.30 -23.44
N TRP A 157 -2.01 -30.27 -22.81
CA TRP A 157 -3.09 -31.20 -23.13
C TRP A 157 -3.62 -31.03 -24.55
N GLU A 158 -3.73 -29.80 -25.05
CA GLU A 158 -4.11 -29.53 -26.44
C GLU A 158 -3.06 -30.03 -27.44
N GLU A 159 -1.77 -29.88 -27.12
CA GLU A 159 -0.69 -30.40 -27.96
C GLU A 159 -0.73 -31.94 -28.02
N VAL A 160 -1.00 -32.60 -26.89
CA VAL A 160 -1.15 -34.07 -26.82
C VAL A 160 -2.39 -34.52 -27.59
N LEU A 161 -3.52 -33.83 -27.47
CA LEU A 161 -4.75 -34.16 -28.19
C LEU A 161 -4.57 -34.04 -29.71
N ASN A 162 -3.88 -33.00 -30.18
CA ASN A 162 -3.59 -32.83 -31.60
C ASN A 162 -2.66 -33.93 -32.14
N LYS A 163 -1.63 -34.33 -31.37
CA LYS A 163 -0.77 -35.47 -31.72
C LYS A 163 -1.56 -36.79 -31.80
N MET A 164 -2.49 -37.02 -30.87
CA MET A 164 -3.35 -38.22 -30.92
C MET A 164 -4.27 -38.22 -32.14
N LYS A 165 -4.87 -37.07 -32.49
CA LYS A 165 -5.70 -36.91 -33.70
C LYS A 165 -4.90 -37.21 -34.98
N ASP A 166 -3.69 -36.68 -35.09
CA ASP A 166 -2.79 -36.93 -36.23
C ASP A 166 -2.42 -38.42 -36.36
N LEU A 167 -2.20 -39.10 -35.23
CA LEU A 167 -1.92 -40.54 -35.23
C LEU A 167 -3.16 -41.35 -35.64
N THR A 168 -4.37 -40.98 -35.18
CA THR A 168 -5.61 -41.65 -35.60
C THR A 168 -5.88 -41.48 -37.10
N GLN A 169 -5.62 -40.30 -37.66
CA GLN A 169 -5.76 -40.05 -39.10
C GLN A 169 -4.75 -40.86 -39.94
N LYS A 170 -3.53 -41.07 -39.43
CA LYS A 170 -2.53 -41.95 -40.06
C LYS A 170 -2.92 -43.43 -40.03
N ILE A 171 -3.75 -43.85 -39.07
CA ILE A 171 -4.25 -45.22 -38.97
C ILE A 171 -5.42 -45.46 -39.93
N GLU A 172 -6.30 -44.46 -40.15
CA GLU A 172 -7.47 -44.59 -41.04
C GLU A 172 -7.14 -44.49 -42.55
N ASN A 173 -6.00 -43.91 -42.94
CA ASN A 173 -5.54 -43.85 -44.34
C ASN A 173 -4.09 -44.33 -44.50
N PRO A 174 -3.84 -45.62 -44.75
CA PRO A 174 -2.50 -46.09 -45.06
C PRO A 174 -2.11 -45.68 -46.49
N GLN A 175 -1.10 -44.83 -46.64
CA GLN A 175 -0.47 -44.57 -47.94
C GLN A 175 0.13 -45.88 -48.49
N PRO A 176 -0.09 -46.22 -49.78
CA PRO A 176 0.50 -47.40 -50.37
C PRO A 176 1.97 -47.11 -50.69
N GLN A 177 2.89 -47.73 -49.95
CA GLN A 177 4.28 -47.86 -50.39
C GLN A 177 4.59 -49.33 -50.68
N GLU A 178 4.99 -49.55 -51.93
CA GLU A 178 5.37 -50.82 -52.50
C GLU A 178 6.67 -51.40 -51.93
N ASN A 179 6.68 -52.74 -51.92
CA ASN A 179 7.82 -53.66 -52.12
C ASN A 179 8.54 -54.29 -50.92
N LYS A 180 8.10 -55.56 -50.67
CA LYS A 180 8.88 -56.81 -50.45
C LYS A 180 9.86 -56.81 -49.26
N SER A 181 9.61 -57.53 -48.17
CA SER A 181 9.73 -58.99 -48.07
C SER A 181 9.54 -59.45 -46.62
N LYS A 182 8.83 -60.58 -46.49
CA LYS A 182 8.76 -61.61 -45.41
C LYS A 182 9.12 -61.26 -43.94
N ASP A 183 8.17 -61.70 -43.10
CA ASP A 183 8.26 -62.19 -41.71
C ASP A 183 7.85 -61.26 -40.54
N THR A 184 6.94 -61.83 -39.73
CA THR A 184 6.51 -61.50 -38.35
C THR A 184 5.55 -60.33 -38.10
N GLY A 185 4.26 -60.66 -37.93
CA GLY A 185 3.17 -59.74 -37.60
C GLY A 185 3.11 -59.28 -36.14
N ILE A 186 4.20 -58.78 -35.56
CA ILE A 186 4.20 -58.24 -34.17
C ILE A 186 4.92 -56.87 -34.06
N GLU A 187 5.59 -56.36 -35.10
CA GLU A 187 6.38 -55.12 -35.00
C GLU A 187 5.59 -53.80 -34.90
N PRO A 188 4.47 -53.55 -35.60
CA PRO A 188 3.87 -52.22 -35.59
C PRO A 188 3.20 -51.86 -34.25
N VAL A 189 2.73 -52.87 -33.51
CA VAL A 189 2.07 -52.65 -32.20
C VAL A 189 3.09 -52.36 -31.10
N LYS A 190 4.28 -52.96 -31.17
CA LYS A 190 5.38 -52.72 -30.22
C LYS A 190 5.98 -51.33 -30.39
N GLU A 191 6.07 -50.84 -31.62
CA GLU A 191 6.59 -49.52 -31.91
C GLU A 191 5.62 -48.42 -31.47
N VAL A 192 4.30 -48.63 -31.69
CA VAL A 192 3.25 -47.74 -31.16
C VAL A 192 3.20 -47.75 -29.63
N LEU A 193 3.35 -48.93 -28.99
CA LEU A 193 3.42 -49.03 -27.52
C LEU A 193 4.65 -48.33 -26.93
N ASN A 194 5.80 -48.38 -27.62
CA ASN A 194 7.00 -47.67 -27.19
C ASN A 194 6.88 -46.16 -27.41
N GLN A 195 6.22 -45.71 -28.49
CA GLN A 195 5.92 -44.29 -28.70
C GLN A 195 4.95 -43.74 -27.64
N LEU A 196 3.95 -44.53 -27.21
CA LEU A 196 3.04 -44.16 -26.13
C LEU A 196 3.72 -44.14 -24.75
N LYS A 197 4.63 -45.08 -24.47
CA LYS A 197 5.44 -45.07 -23.22
C LYS A 197 6.36 -43.86 -23.13
N ASN A 198 6.97 -43.46 -24.24
CA ASN A 198 7.81 -42.26 -24.30
C ASN A 198 6.99 -40.96 -24.07
N LEU A 199 5.70 -40.95 -24.42
CA LEU A 199 4.80 -39.81 -24.14
C LEU A 199 4.36 -39.77 -22.67
N SER A 200 4.17 -40.91 -22.00
CA SER A 200 3.87 -40.93 -20.56
C SER A 200 5.06 -40.49 -19.69
N GLU A 201 6.31 -40.78 -20.10
CA GLU A 201 7.51 -40.33 -19.36
C GLU A 201 7.73 -38.81 -19.42
N VAL A 202 7.21 -38.13 -20.44
CA VAL A 202 7.25 -36.65 -20.56
C VAL A 202 6.30 -35.98 -19.57
N VAL A 203 5.21 -36.65 -19.19
CA VAL A 203 4.21 -36.15 -18.23
C VAL A 203 4.68 -36.32 -16.78
N GLU A 204 5.53 -37.33 -16.49
CA GLU A 204 6.03 -37.60 -15.12
C GLU A 204 7.31 -36.83 -14.73
N SER A 205 7.95 -36.12 -15.66
CA SER A 205 9.13 -35.30 -15.36
C SER A 205 8.80 -33.81 -15.36
N PRO A 206 8.56 -33.17 -14.20
CA PRO A 206 8.50 -31.72 -14.14
C PRO A 206 9.90 -31.16 -14.44
N LYS A 207 10.13 -30.71 -15.68
CA LYS A 207 11.27 -29.84 -15.97
C LYS A 207 11.12 -28.58 -15.12
N LYS A 208 11.90 -28.48 -14.04
CA LYS A 208 12.09 -27.21 -13.33
C LYS A 208 12.40 -26.13 -14.38
N PRO A 209 11.77 -24.94 -14.30
CA PRO A 209 12.07 -23.87 -15.23
C PRO A 209 13.57 -23.58 -15.17
N GLN A 210 14.24 -23.70 -16.32
CA GLN A 210 15.63 -23.33 -16.44
C GLN A 210 15.76 -21.83 -16.16
N PRO A 211 16.79 -21.39 -15.41
CA PRO A 211 17.02 -19.97 -15.21
C PRO A 211 17.27 -19.29 -16.56
N ARG A 212 16.61 -18.15 -16.78
CA ARG A 212 16.81 -17.29 -17.95
C ARG A 212 18.31 -17.05 -18.17
N ASN A 213 18.72 -17.18 -19.44
CA ASN A 213 20.07 -16.95 -19.92
C ASN A 213 20.72 -15.69 -19.33
N ASN A 214 21.97 -15.85 -18.88
CA ASN A 214 22.82 -14.85 -18.24
C ASN A 214 23.34 -13.73 -19.19
N GLN A 215 22.60 -13.37 -20.24
CA GLN A 215 23.00 -12.27 -21.15
C GLN A 215 22.31 -10.94 -20.83
N ASP A 216 21.16 -10.94 -20.14
CA ASP A 216 20.51 -9.69 -19.70
C ASP A 216 21.00 -9.19 -18.33
N GLN A 217 21.70 -10.02 -17.56
CA GLN A 217 22.22 -9.62 -16.24
C GLN A 217 23.45 -8.70 -16.30
N LYS A 218 24.16 -8.65 -17.44
CA LYS A 218 25.26 -7.69 -17.65
C LYS A 218 24.78 -6.27 -17.96
N ALA A 219 23.51 -6.07 -18.31
CA ALA A 219 22.95 -4.73 -18.51
C ALA A 219 22.47 -4.06 -17.21
N ILE A 220 22.26 -4.83 -16.13
CA ILE A 220 21.74 -4.33 -14.85
C ILE A 220 22.86 -4.03 -13.83
N GLN A 221 24.08 -4.55 -14.05
CA GLN A 221 25.23 -4.23 -13.17
C GLN A 221 25.94 -2.91 -13.53
N ASN A 222 25.60 -2.26 -14.65
CA ASN A 222 26.20 -0.99 -15.09
C ASN A 222 25.25 0.21 -15.07
N SER A 223 24.01 0.06 -14.59
CA SER A 223 23.14 1.21 -14.34
C SER A 223 23.45 1.77 -12.94
N GLN A 224 24.10 2.92 -12.91
CA GLN A 224 24.27 3.70 -11.69
C GLN A 224 22.90 3.90 -11.00
N PRO A 225 22.81 3.81 -9.67
CA PRO A 225 21.57 4.11 -8.97
C PRO A 225 21.14 5.53 -9.31
N PHE A 226 19.89 5.65 -9.77
CA PHE A 226 19.23 6.91 -10.07
C PHE A 226 19.25 7.77 -8.80
N ARG A 227 20.21 8.70 -8.70
CA ARG A 227 20.22 9.68 -7.63
C ARG A 227 19.01 10.59 -7.85
N PRO A 228 18.09 10.74 -6.88
CA PRO A 228 17.14 11.84 -6.97
C PRO A 228 17.94 13.15 -7.00
N ARG A 229 17.79 13.93 -8.08
CA ARG A 229 18.28 15.31 -8.15
C ARG A 229 17.43 16.16 -7.20
N TYR A 230 17.70 16.06 -5.91
CA TYR A 230 17.41 17.16 -5.00
C TYR A 230 18.50 18.22 -5.22
N PRO A 231 18.14 19.50 -5.42
CA PRO A 231 19.12 20.56 -5.29
C PRO A 231 19.59 20.56 -3.83
N SER A 232 20.86 20.22 -3.60
CA SER A 232 21.50 20.44 -2.31
C SER A 232 21.37 21.93 -1.95
N PRO A 233 20.89 22.29 -0.75
CA PRO A 233 20.97 23.66 -0.30
C PRO A 233 22.45 24.01 -0.21
N LEU A 234 22.82 25.10 -0.90
CA LEU A 234 24.11 25.73 -0.78
C LEU A 234 24.40 25.97 0.71
N ILE A 235 25.35 25.22 1.25
CA ILE A 235 26.01 25.54 2.51
C ILE A 235 26.86 26.77 2.21
N SER A 236 26.23 27.94 2.34
CA SER A 236 26.96 29.19 2.54
C SER A 236 27.43 29.20 3.98
N SER A 237 28.72 28.90 4.12
CA SER A 237 29.59 29.39 5.17
C SER A 237 29.21 30.80 5.65
N GLY A 238 29.21 31.00 6.96
CA GLY A 238 29.29 32.31 7.60
C GLY A 238 28.02 32.69 8.37
N TYR A 239 27.98 32.38 9.67
CA TYR A 239 27.86 33.37 10.74
C TYR A 239 28.01 32.66 12.09
N GLN A 240 29.00 33.10 12.86
CA GLN A 240 29.30 32.64 14.21
C GLN A 240 28.23 33.07 15.24
N PRO A 241 28.19 32.39 16.40
CA PRO A 241 27.16 32.57 17.42
C PRO A 241 27.49 33.75 18.34
N TYR A 242 26.52 34.64 18.54
CA TYR A 242 26.53 35.55 19.69
C TYR A 242 25.47 35.09 20.70
N PHE A 243 25.98 34.51 21.78
CA PHE A 243 25.75 34.98 23.15
C PHE A 243 24.31 35.40 23.49
N LEU A 244 23.58 34.52 24.18
CA LEU A 244 22.79 34.89 25.37
C LEU A 244 22.59 33.63 26.21
N ALA A 245 23.64 33.27 26.95
CA ALA A 245 23.48 32.51 28.18
C ALA A 245 22.82 33.45 29.21
N GLN A 246 21.51 33.33 29.39
CA GLN A 246 20.85 33.78 30.60
C GLN A 246 20.18 32.57 31.23
N MET A 247 20.79 32.14 32.34
CA MET A 247 20.24 31.19 33.28
C MET A 247 18.87 31.67 33.76
N ALA A 248 17.82 30.91 33.48
CA ALA A 248 16.54 31.04 34.16
C ALA A 248 16.41 29.92 35.20
N PRO A 249 16.13 30.24 36.47
CA PRO A 249 16.11 29.28 37.57
C PRO A 249 14.94 28.29 37.45
N ARG A 250 15.21 27.04 37.85
CA ARG A 250 14.23 25.97 38.01
C ARG A 250 13.10 26.42 38.95
N LEU A 251 11.92 26.66 38.40
CA LEU A 251 10.69 26.82 39.18
C LEU A 251 10.18 25.42 39.60
N PRO A 252 9.82 25.22 40.87
CA PRO A 252 9.28 23.95 41.35
C PRO A 252 7.84 23.73 40.87
N LEU A 253 7.55 22.49 40.48
CA LEU A 253 6.23 21.96 40.16
C LEU A 253 5.30 22.16 41.37
N LYS A 254 4.40 23.15 41.30
CA LYS A 254 3.25 23.20 42.20
C LYS A 254 2.13 22.33 41.64
N CYS A 255 1.78 21.30 42.41
CA CYS A 255 0.58 20.51 42.26
C CYS A 255 -0.66 21.40 42.28
N TYR A 256 -1.52 21.27 41.27
CA TYR A 256 -2.86 21.85 41.26
C TYR A 256 -3.87 20.75 41.60
N TYR A 257 -4.21 20.66 42.89
CA TYR A 257 -5.46 20.10 43.40
C TYR A 257 -5.87 20.96 44.60
N CYS A 258 -6.82 21.87 44.36
CA CYS A 258 -7.78 22.46 45.29
C CYS A 258 -8.79 23.24 44.43
#